data_AF-A0A944XI74-F1
#
_entry.id   AF-A0A944XI74-F1
#
_cell.length_a   1.000
_cell.length_b   1.000
_cell.length_c   1.000
_cell.angle_alpha   90.00
_cell.angle_beta   90.00
_cell.angle_gamma   90.00
#
_symmetry.space_group_name_H-M   'P 1'
#
loop_
_entity.id
_entity.type
_entity.pdbx_description
1 polymer ?
#
loop_
_entity_poly.entity_id
_entity_poly.type
_entity_poly.pdbx_seq_one_letter_code
_entity_poly.pdbx_strand_id
1 'polypeptide(L)'
;MHTSISRSSSARLMSRGVAMAAVLLALGACNMNAQVNPMEGIGFREARFQEISAMQQYRQCRDDALALDEQARTTGNAGRYLASARLLEKCEAEVGSEVAGVAKDERMKSYALSVQNYLKGGDVSKAGENFEAFKQAFPGQDLYFHDGSSFIETMAALFGHKKDTDFGRFAMLNVNDTLKGEMRRVNYWKRN
;
A
#
# COMPACT_ATOMS: atom_id res chain seq x y z
N MET A 1 39.33 67.08 -66.80
CA MET A 1 39.27 65.61 -66.86
C MET A 1 37.81 65.19 -66.73
N HIS A 2 37.29 64.64 -67.83
CA HIS A 2 36.22 63.66 -67.96
C HIS A 2 34.97 63.67 -67.04
N THR A 3 33.83 63.84 -67.73
CA THR A 3 32.57 63.06 -67.65
C THR A 3 31.74 63.13 -66.36
N SER A 4 30.44 63.46 -66.30
CA SER A 4 29.26 63.31 -67.17
C SER A 4 28.20 62.46 -66.44
N ILE A 5 26.98 63.00 -66.32
CA ILE A 5 25.65 62.34 -66.23
C ILE A 5 25.36 61.59 -64.92
N SER A 6 24.45 62.07 -64.06
CA SER A 6 22.98 62.17 -64.15
C SER A 6 22.21 60.90 -63.75
N ARG A 7 21.29 61.12 -62.80
CA ARG A 7 20.04 60.39 -62.48
C ARG A 7 20.17 58.95 -61.96
N SER A 8 19.63 58.72 -60.76
CA SER A 8 18.23 58.32 -60.67
C SER A 8 17.67 58.47 -59.25
N SER A 9 16.41 58.88 -59.24
CA SER A 9 15.42 58.93 -58.18
C SER A 9 15.22 57.64 -57.38
N SER A 10 14.52 57.82 -56.26
CA SER A 10 13.76 56.82 -55.49
C SER A 10 14.47 56.25 -54.27
N ALA A 11 14.22 56.86 -53.11
CA ALA A 11 14.02 56.12 -51.86
C ALA A 11 13.66 57.11 -50.74
N ARG A 12 12.40 57.06 -50.29
CA ARG A 12 11.99 57.14 -48.87
C ARG A 12 10.46 57.32 -48.76
N LEU A 13 9.73 56.35 -49.30
CA LEU A 13 8.47 55.93 -48.70
C LEU A 13 8.65 54.46 -48.39
N MET A 14 8.77 54.10 -47.11
CA MET A 14 8.51 52.78 -46.52
C MET A 14 9.15 52.74 -45.13
N SER A 15 8.46 53.27 -44.12
CA SER A 15 8.88 53.08 -42.71
C SER A 15 7.72 53.03 -41.73
N ARG A 16 6.51 52.60 -42.16
CA ARG A 16 5.35 52.47 -41.26
C ARG A 16 4.44 51.26 -41.51
N GLY A 17 4.91 50.25 -42.27
CA GLY A 17 4.08 49.08 -42.62
C GLY A 17 4.47 47.74 -41.99
N VAL A 18 5.62 47.63 -41.31
CA VAL A 18 6.17 46.32 -40.93
C VAL A 18 5.87 45.92 -39.48
N ALA A 19 5.47 46.86 -38.62
CA ALA A 19 5.26 46.56 -37.20
C ALA A 19 3.93 45.85 -36.85
N MET A 20 2.95 45.79 -37.77
CA MET A 20 1.64 45.16 -37.50
C MET A 20 1.48 43.72 -37.99
N ALA A 21 2.48 43.14 -38.68
CA ALA A 21 2.40 41.75 -39.12
C ALA A 21 2.99 40.75 -38.11
N ALA A 22 3.89 41.20 -37.22
CA ALA A 22 4.56 40.32 -36.27
C ALA A 22 3.75 40.00 -34.99
N VAL A 23 2.74 40.82 -34.66
CA VAL A 23 1.93 40.65 -33.43
C VAL A 23 0.80 39.63 -33.60
N LEU A 24 0.33 39.40 -34.83
CA LEU A 24 -0.75 38.43 -35.10
C LEU A 24 -0.26 36.96 -35.16
N LEU A 25 1.06 36.73 -35.26
CA LEU A 25 1.64 35.38 -35.24
C LEU A 25 1.98 34.89 -33.81
N ALA A 26 1.89 35.74 -32.80
CA ALA A 26 2.24 35.39 -31.42
C ALA A 26 1.06 34.85 -30.57
N LEU A 27 -0.18 34.88 -31.08
CA LEU A 27 -1.37 34.40 -30.35
C LEU A 27 -1.82 32.98 -30.73
N GLY A 28 -1.10 32.28 -31.61
CA GLY A 28 -1.47 30.93 -32.07
C GLY A 28 -0.83 29.75 -31.31
N ALA A 29 0.15 29.99 -30.44
CA ALA A 29 1.02 28.91 -29.91
C ALA A 29 0.54 28.25 -28.60
N CYS A 30 -0.60 28.66 -28.04
CA CYS A 30 -1.22 27.99 -26.89
C CYS A 30 -2.51 27.27 -27.31
N ASN A 31 -2.43 26.46 -28.36
CA ASN A 31 -3.41 25.40 -28.55
C ASN A 31 -2.65 24.09 -28.68
N MET A 32 -2.06 23.65 -27.56
CA MET A 32 -1.82 22.23 -27.33
C MET A 32 -3.17 21.55 -27.17
N ASN A 33 -3.96 21.54 -28.25
CA ASN A 33 -4.91 20.48 -28.49
C ASN A 33 -4.06 19.29 -28.91
N ALA A 34 -3.34 18.72 -27.93
CA ALA A 34 -2.95 17.34 -28.04
C ALA A 34 -4.24 16.62 -28.38
N GLN A 35 -4.29 15.93 -29.52
CA GLN A 35 -5.31 14.93 -29.76
C GLN A 35 -5.10 13.87 -28.68
N VAL A 36 -5.60 14.15 -27.47
CA VAL A 36 -5.88 13.14 -26.47
C VAL A 36 -6.97 12.36 -27.15
N ASN A 37 -6.64 11.17 -27.66
CA ASN A 37 -7.66 10.23 -28.08
C ASN A 37 -8.66 10.17 -26.92
N PRO A 38 -9.91 10.63 -27.08
CA PRO A 38 -10.85 10.68 -25.96
C PRO A 38 -11.06 9.29 -25.35
N MET A 39 -10.83 8.24 -26.15
CA MET A 39 -10.81 6.84 -25.73
C MET A 39 -9.70 6.48 -24.71
N GLU A 40 -8.53 7.13 -24.76
CA GLU A 40 -7.38 6.81 -23.89
C GLU A 40 -7.51 7.50 -22.51
N GLY A 41 -8.14 8.68 -22.46
CA GLY A 41 -8.42 9.39 -21.22
C GLY A 41 -9.62 8.87 -20.43
N ILE A 42 -10.61 8.26 -21.09
CA ILE A 42 -11.79 7.68 -20.41
C ILE A 42 -11.40 6.42 -19.64
N GLY A 43 -10.63 5.50 -20.25
CA GLY A 43 -10.17 4.28 -19.58
C GLY A 43 -9.26 4.55 -18.38
N PHE A 44 -8.36 5.54 -18.48
CA PHE A 44 -7.52 5.95 -17.34
C PHE A 44 -8.34 6.53 -16.18
N ARG A 45 -9.36 7.36 -16.47
CA ARG A 45 -10.25 7.90 -15.44
C ARG A 45 -11.07 6.80 -14.80
N GLU A 46 -11.64 5.90 -15.59
CA GLU A 46 -12.44 4.78 -15.09
C GLU A 46 -11.63 3.84 -14.20
N ALA A 47 -10.43 3.44 -14.62
CA ALA A 47 -9.53 2.61 -13.80
C ALA A 47 -9.18 3.30 -12.47
N ARG A 48 -8.89 4.60 -12.49
CA ARG A 48 -8.64 5.40 -11.28
C ARG A 48 -9.87 5.49 -10.37
N PHE A 49 -11.07 5.64 -10.93
CA PHE A 49 -12.30 5.66 -10.14
C PHE A 49 -12.56 4.31 -9.48
N GLN A 50 -12.34 3.20 -10.19
CA GLN A 50 -12.43 1.85 -9.61
C GLN A 50 -11.37 1.61 -8.53
N GLU A 51 -10.15 2.12 -8.72
CA GLU A 51 -9.08 2.08 -7.71
C GLU A 51 -9.48 2.82 -6.43
N ILE A 52 -10.01 4.04 -6.56
CA ILE A 52 -10.44 4.88 -5.43
C ILE A 52 -11.65 4.27 -4.71
N SER A 53 -12.65 3.78 -5.44
CA SER A 53 -13.86 3.22 -4.85
C SER A 53 -13.56 1.92 -4.10
N ALA A 54 -12.72 1.03 -4.65
CA ALA A 54 -12.29 -0.19 -3.99
C ALA A 54 -11.48 0.13 -2.71
N MET A 55 -10.63 1.15 -2.75
CA MET A 55 -9.89 1.60 -1.56
C MET A 55 -10.80 2.15 -0.46
N GLN A 56 -11.85 2.88 -0.81
CA GLN A 56 -12.84 3.37 0.15
C GLN A 56 -13.62 2.21 0.78
N GLN A 57 -14.06 1.25 -0.03
CA GLN A 57 -14.76 0.06 0.45
C GLN A 57 -13.87 -0.76 1.40
N TYR A 58 -12.61 -0.99 1.03
CA TYR A 58 -11.65 -1.68 1.88
C TYR A 58 -11.47 -0.98 3.23
N ARG A 59 -11.25 0.34 3.22
CA ARG A 59 -11.04 1.13 4.45
C ARG A 59 -12.28 1.12 5.33
N GLN A 60 -13.48 1.24 4.75
CA GLN A 60 -14.72 1.15 5.52
C GLN A 60 -14.86 -0.22 6.19
N CYS A 61 -14.66 -1.30 5.43
CA CYS A 61 -14.70 -2.66 5.95
C CYS A 61 -13.69 -2.87 7.09
N ARG A 62 -12.46 -2.38 6.89
CA ARG A 62 -11.40 -2.41 7.91
C ARG A 62 -11.83 -1.65 9.17
N ASP A 63 -12.35 -0.44 9.03
CA ASP A 63 -12.67 0.41 10.18
C ASP A 63 -13.79 -0.20 11.04
N ASP A 64 -14.77 -0.85 10.41
CA ASP A 64 -15.79 -1.64 11.12
C ASP A 64 -15.16 -2.79 11.93
N ALA A 65 -14.15 -3.46 11.35
CA ALA A 65 -13.44 -4.55 12.03
C ALA A 65 -12.52 -4.05 13.15
N LEU A 66 -11.92 -2.87 13.01
CA LEU A 66 -11.15 -2.20 14.05
C LEU A 66 -12.03 -1.76 15.22
N ALA A 67 -13.27 -1.34 14.95
CA ALA A 67 -14.24 -1.05 16.00
C ALA A 67 -14.56 -2.30 16.84
N LEU A 68 -14.69 -3.48 16.19
CA LEU A 68 -14.86 -4.76 16.89
C LEU A 68 -13.62 -5.14 17.72
N ASP A 69 -12.41 -4.91 17.21
CA ASP A 69 -11.15 -5.13 17.94
C ASP A 69 -11.05 -4.24 19.19
N GLU A 70 -11.36 -2.94 19.06
CA GLU A 70 -11.35 -2.00 20.19
C GLU A 70 -12.34 -2.44 21.27
N GLN A 71 -13.55 -2.84 20.86
CA GLN A 71 -14.53 -3.40 21.80
C GLN A 71 -14.03 -4.70 22.45
N ALA A 72 -13.31 -5.54 21.72
CA ALA A 72 -12.74 -6.77 22.27
C ALA A 72 -11.65 -6.47 23.30
N ARG A 73 -10.77 -5.50 23.03
CA ARG A 73 -9.72 -5.04 23.95
C ARG A 73 -10.27 -4.43 25.24
N THR A 74 -11.30 -3.60 25.11
CA THR A 74 -11.91 -2.92 26.27
C THR A 74 -12.75 -3.86 27.14
N THR A 75 -13.42 -4.86 26.56
CA THR A 75 -14.30 -5.77 27.33
C THR A 75 -13.72 -7.15 27.59
N GLY A 76 -12.56 -7.49 27.02
CA GLY A 76 -11.98 -8.84 27.10
C GLY A 76 -12.83 -9.93 26.42
N ASN A 77 -13.66 -9.58 25.44
CA ASN A 77 -14.60 -10.53 24.83
C ASN A 77 -13.94 -11.28 23.67
N ALA A 78 -13.68 -12.59 23.87
CA ALA A 78 -13.10 -13.47 22.85
C ALA A 78 -13.92 -13.54 21.55
N GLY A 79 -15.25 -13.56 21.65
CA GLY A 79 -16.14 -13.58 20.49
C GLY A 79 -16.02 -12.33 19.62
N ARG A 80 -15.72 -11.16 20.22
CA ARG A 80 -15.47 -9.93 19.46
C ARG A 80 -14.13 -9.94 18.74
N TYR A 81 -13.09 -10.55 19.33
CA TYR A 81 -11.85 -10.80 18.60
C TYR A 81 -12.09 -11.68 17.38
N LEU A 82 -12.84 -12.78 17.51
CA LEU A 82 -13.19 -13.65 16.38
C LEU A 82 -14.02 -12.93 15.32
N ALA A 83 -14.98 -12.08 15.72
CA ALA A 83 -15.77 -11.30 14.78
C ALA A 83 -14.91 -10.30 14.01
N SER A 84 -14.03 -9.57 14.70
CA SER A 84 -13.05 -8.67 14.08
C SER A 84 -12.14 -9.42 13.10
N ALA A 85 -11.60 -10.58 13.49
CA ALA A 85 -10.71 -11.38 12.66
C ALA A 85 -11.38 -11.83 11.35
N ARG A 86 -12.61 -12.36 11.44
CA ARG A 86 -13.39 -12.79 10.28
C ARG A 86 -13.70 -11.63 9.34
N LEU A 87 -14.01 -10.46 9.89
CA LEU A 87 -14.30 -9.29 9.07
C LEU A 87 -13.04 -8.79 8.36
N LEU A 88 -11.89 -8.69 9.05
CA LEU A 88 -10.61 -8.33 8.44
C LEU A 88 -10.19 -9.30 7.32
N GLU A 89 -10.35 -10.61 7.53
CA GLU A 89 -10.10 -11.65 6.52
C GLU A 89 -11.01 -11.43 5.30
N LYS A 90 -12.30 -11.17 5.52
CA LYS A 90 -13.26 -10.86 4.45
C LYS A 90 -12.86 -9.58 3.69
N CYS A 91 -12.50 -8.50 4.39
CA CYS A 91 -12.09 -7.26 3.75
C CYS A 91 -10.92 -7.48 2.79
N GLU A 92 -9.95 -8.31 3.19
CA GLU A 92 -8.79 -8.62 2.36
C GLU A 92 -9.15 -9.52 1.17
N ALA A 93 -10.02 -10.51 1.37
CA ALA A 93 -10.49 -11.38 0.29
C ALA A 93 -11.31 -10.64 -0.79
N GLU A 94 -11.96 -9.53 -0.43
CA GLU A 94 -12.72 -8.68 -1.35
C GLU A 94 -11.83 -7.69 -2.13
N VAL A 95 -10.53 -7.60 -1.82
CA VAL A 95 -9.59 -6.78 -2.60
C VAL A 95 -9.34 -7.44 -3.96
N GLY A 96 -9.86 -6.83 -5.02
CA GLY A 96 -9.62 -7.28 -6.39
C GLY A 96 -8.14 -7.18 -6.83
N SER A 97 -7.76 -7.99 -7.81
CA SER A 97 -6.41 -8.03 -8.40
C SER A 97 -5.91 -6.66 -8.87
N GLU A 98 -6.83 -5.85 -9.40
CA GLU A 98 -6.55 -4.53 -9.98
C GLU A 98 -5.98 -3.52 -8.97
N VAL A 99 -6.30 -3.70 -7.68
CA VAL A 99 -5.98 -2.76 -6.59
C VAL A 99 -5.11 -3.39 -5.51
N ALA A 100 -4.68 -4.64 -5.68
CA ALA A 100 -3.86 -5.38 -4.71
C ALA A 100 -2.49 -4.70 -4.44
N GLY A 101 -1.99 -3.88 -5.36
CA GLY A 101 -0.78 -3.08 -5.14
C GLY A 101 -0.97 -1.83 -4.27
N VAL A 102 -2.21 -1.42 -4.02
CA VAL A 102 -2.55 -0.16 -3.35
C VAL A 102 -2.69 -0.37 -1.85
N ALA A 103 -2.22 0.61 -1.06
CA ALA A 103 -2.30 0.61 0.41
C ALA A 103 -1.78 -0.67 1.08
N LYS A 104 -0.74 -1.28 0.49
CA LYS A 104 -0.14 -2.53 0.95
C LYS A 104 0.16 -2.54 2.45
N ASP A 105 0.71 -1.46 2.99
CA ASP A 105 1.04 -1.37 4.42
C ASP A 105 -0.20 -1.39 5.32
N GLU A 106 -1.28 -0.69 4.93
CA GLU A 106 -2.56 -0.72 5.64
C GLU A 106 -3.12 -2.14 5.63
N ARG A 107 -3.09 -2.78 4.45
CA ARG A 107 -3.59 -4.14 4.24
C ARG A 107 -2.83 -5.18 5.05
N MET A 108 -1.50 -5.12 5.01
CA MET A 108 -0.65 -5.99 5.79
C MET A 108 -0.96 -5.88 7.28
N LYS A 109 -1.06 -4.66 7.83
CA LYS A 109 -1.36 -4.45 9.25
C LYS A 109 -2.73 -5.01 9.63
N SER A 110 -3.75 -4.74 8.82
CA SER A 110 -5.10 -5.27 9.01
C SER A 110 -5.13 -6.79 8.94
N TYR A 111 -4.42 -7.39 7.99
CA TYR A 111 -4.42 -8.83 7.85
C TYR A 111 -3.63 -9.51 8.99
N ALA A 112 -2.50 -8.96 9.40
CA ALA A 112 -1.75 -9.41 10.58
C ALA A 112 -2.54 -9.25 11.89
N LEU A 113 -3.38 -8.22 12.02
CA LEU A 113 -4.28 -8.08 13.16
C LEU A 113 -5.31 -9.21 13.21
N SER A 114 -5.84 -9.66 12.06
CA SER A 114 -6.78 -10.77 12.02
C SER A 114 -6.17 -12.09 12.54
N VAL A 115 -4.90 -12.37 12.23
CA VAL A 115 -4.15 -13.51 12.78
C VAL A 115 -4.07 -13.43 14.29
N GLN A 116 -3.70 -12.26 14.82
CA GLN A 116 -3.63 -12.03 16.27
C GLN A 116 -5.00 -12.14 16.93
N ASN A 117 -6.06 -11.69 16.27
CA ASN A 117 -7.41 -11.72 16.82
C ASN A 117 -8.02 -13.14 16.79
N TYR A 118 -7.68 -13.98 15.82
CA TYR A 118 -7.99 -15.41 15.91
C TYR A 118 -7.29 -16.06 17.11
N LEU A 119 -6.01 -15.77 17.34
CA LEU A 119 -5.27 -16.24 18.54
C LEU A 119 -5.92 -15.76 19.85
N LYS A 120 -6.17 -14.45 19.98
CA LYS A 120 -6.79 -13.85 21.18
C LYS A 120 -8.23 -14.33 21.39
N GLY A 121 -8.92 -14.68 20.31
CA GLY A 121 -10.26 -15.27 20.34
C GLY A 121 -10.28 -16.78 20.64
N GLY A 122 -9.12 -17.44 20.67
CA GLY A 122 -8.97 -18.85 20.97
C GLY A 122 -9.03 -19.80 19.77
N ASP A 123 -9.16 -19.29 18.55
CA ASP A 123 -9.17 -20.09 17.32
C ASP A 123 -7.76 -20.22 16.73
N VAL A 124 -6.95 -21.06 17.38
CA VAL A 124 -5.53 -21.24 17.04
C VAL A 124 -5.35 -21.87 15.65
N SER A 125 -6.25 -22.78 15.26
CA SER A 125 -6.20 -23.43 13.93
C SER A 125 -6.39 -22.39 12.83
N LYS A 126 -7.46 -21.60 12.93
CA LYS A 126 -7.73 -20.56 11.94
C LYS A 126 -6.66 -19.48 11.94
N ALA A 127 -6.10 -19.14 13.09
CA ALA A 127 -4.97 -18.21 13.16
C ALA A 127 -3.75 -18.71 12.38
N GLY A 128 -3.42 -20.00 12.49
CA GLY A 128 -2.32 -20.62 11.74
C GLY A 128 -2.58 -20.64 10.23
N GLU A 129 -3.78 -21.05 9.81
CA GLU A 129 -4.20 -20.98 8.39
C GLU A 129 -4.07 -19.56 7.83
N ASN A 130 -4.54 -18.58 8.60
CA ASN A 130 -4.57 -17.20 8.17
C ASN A 130 -3.16 -16.57 8.19
N PHE A 131 -2.27 -17.05 9.04
CA PHE A 131 -0.84 -16.70 9.01
C PHE A 131 -0.14 -17.22 7.77
N GLU A 132 -0.43 -18.45 7.34
CA GLU A 132 0.09 -18.98 6.06
C GLU A 132 -0.46 -18.17 4.87
N ALA A 133 -1.75 -17.83 4.88
CA ALA A 133 -2.37 -16.99 3.86
C ALA A 133 -1.74 -15.58 3.81
N PHE A 134 -1.44 -14.98 4.97
CA PHE A 134 -0.73 -13.70 5.04
C PHE A 134 0.63 -13.76 4.34
N LYS A 135 1.44 -14.80 4.59
CA LYS A 135 2.75 -14.97 3.94
C LYS A 135 2.64 -15.15 2.44
N GLN A 136 1.58 -15.79 1.96
CA GLN A 136 1.30 -15.96 0.54
C GLN A 136 0.85 -14.66 -0.12
N ALA A 137 0.00 -13.88 0.56
CA ALA A 137 -0.49 -12.59 0.07
C ALA A 137 0.62 -11.52 0.01
N PHE A 138 1.58 -11.57 0.94
CA PHE A 138 2.66 -10.59 1.05
C PHE A 138 4.04 -11.25 1.06
N PRO A 139 4.47 -11.86 -0.06
CA PRO A 139 5.71 -12.64 -0.11
C PRO A 139 6.94 -11.76 0.19
N GLY A 140 7.79 -12.25 1.10
CA GLY A 140 9.03 -11.58 1.50
C GLY A 140 8.84 -10.28 2.29
N GLN A 141 7.63 -10.00 2.77
CA GLN A 141 7.31 -8.82 3.56
C GLN A 141 7.07 -9.21 5.01
N ASP A 142 7.47 -8.34 5.93
CA ASP A 142 7.27 -8.53 7.37
C ASP A 142 6.80 -7.24 8.02
N LEU A 143 6.15 -7.38 9.17
CA LEU A 143 5.80 -6.27 10.05
C LEU A 143 6.64 -6.35 11.31
N TYR A 144 6.95 -5.19 11.88
CA TYR A 144 7.68 -5.10 13.13
C TYR A 144 6.76 -4.53 14.21
N PHE A 145 6.74 -5.16 15.37
CA PHE A 145 6.10 -4.61 16.56
C PHE A 145 6.89 -3.40 17.07
N HIS A 146 6.31 -2.66 18.01
CA HIS A 146 6.94 -1.44 18.57
C HIS A 146 8.31 -1.71 19.23
N ASP A 147 8.52 -2.93 19.73
CA ASP A 147 9.76 -3.38 20.37
C ASP A 147 10.79 -3.89 19.34
N GLY A 148 10.50 -3.78 18.05
CA GLY A 148 11.38 -4.22 16.96
C GLY A 148 11.31 -5.73 16.68
N SER A 149 10.47 -6.48 17.38
CA SER A 149 10.28 -7.90 17.08
C SER A 149 9.51 -8.12 15.78
N SER A 150 9.88 -9.16 15.05
CA SER A 150 9.27 -9.56 13.77
C SER A 150 7.91 -10.21 14.01
N PHE A 151 6.90 -9.81 13.24
CA PHE A 151 5.59 -10.44 13.24
C PHE A 151 5.68 -11.89 12.73
N ILE A 152 6.36 -12.11 11.60
CA ILE A 152 6.52 -13.46 11.03
C ILE A 152 7.24 -14.39 11.99
N GLU A 153 8.35 -13.96 12.59
CA GLU A 153 9.09 -14.82 13.50
C GLU A 153 8.34 -15.05 14.82
N THR A 154 7.61 -14.05 15.31
CA THR A 154 6.76 -14.18 16.50
C THR A 154 5.64 -15.19 16.27
N MET A 155 4.89 -15.06 15.18
CA MET A 155 3.80 -15.97 14.88
C MET A 155 4.31 -17.38 14.56
N ALA A 156 5.41 -17.51 13.82
CA ALA A 156 6.03 -18.80 13.55
C ALA A 156 6.49 -19.52 14.83
N ALA A 157 6.99 -18.77 15.82
CA ALA A 157 7.32 -19.32 17.13
C ALA A 157 6.08 -19.77 17.90
N LEU A 158 5.01 -18.97 17.91
CA LEU A 158 3.75 -19.28 18.61
C LEU A 158 3.03 -20.50 18.04
N PHE A 159 3.04 -20.69 16.71
CA PHE A 159 2.38 -21.83 16.06
C PHE A 159 3.23 -23.12 16.05
N GLY A 160 4.41 -23.12 16.68
CA GLY A 160 5.26 -24.31 16.74
C GLY A 160 5.82 -24.72 15.37
N HIS A 161 5.91 -23.79 14.41
CA HIS A 161 6.49 -24.07 13.09
C HIS A 161 8.02 -24.28 13.12
N LYS A 162 8.64 -24.36 14.31
CA LYS A 162 10.04 -24.76 14.50
C LYS A 162 10.12 -25.87 15.56
N LYS A 163 10.72 -27.00 15.19
CA LYS A 163 10.81 -28.23 15.99
C LYS A 163 11.66 -28.02 17.26
N ASP A 164 11.37 -28.76 18.32
CA ASP A 164 12.01 -28.69 19.65
C ASP A 164 13.55 -28.84 19.67
N THR A 165 14.15 -29.38 18.60
CA THR A 165 15.61 -29.55 18.47
C THR A 165 16.38 -28.26 18.17
N ASP A 166 15.71 -27.12 18.06
CA ASP A 166 16.26 -25.85 17.57
C ASP A 166 16.52 -24.80 18.68
N PHE A 167 16.89 -25.19 19.90
CA PHE A 167 17.15 -24.21 20.99
C PHE A 167 18.12 -23.08 20.59
N GLY A 168 19.22 -23.41 19.91
CA GLY A 168 20.15 -22.41 19.36
C GLY A 168 19.51 -21.51 18.29
N ARG A 169 18.51 -22.02 17.57
CA ARG A 169 17.73 -21.30 16.57
C ARG A 169 16.67 -20.40 17.18
N PHE A 170 16.09 -20.74 18.35
CA PHE A 170 15.18 -19.86 19.07
C PHE A 170 15.88 -18.62 19.63
N ALA A 171 17.12 -18.77 20.10
CA ALA A 171 17.93 -17.64 20.55
C ALA A 171 18.21 -16.63 19.41
N MET A 172 18.25 -17.09 18.17
CA MET A 172 18.46 -16.26 16.97
C MET A 172 17.19 -15.60 16.44
N LEU A 173 16.00 -15.95 16.95
CA LEU A 173 14.76 -15.30 16.51
C LEU A 173 14.70 -13.84 17.00
N ASN A 174 14.30 -12.95 16.10
CA ASN A 174 13.83 -11.61 16.38
C ASN A 174 12.40 -11.62 16.96
N VAL A 175 12.27 -12.22 18.14
CA VAL A 175 11.06 -12.18 18.97
C VAL A 175 11.37 -11.50 20.30
N ASN A 176 10.34 -10.98 20.97
CA ASN A 176 10.53 -10.25 22.23
C ASN A 176 11.05 -11.15 23.36
N ASP A 177 11.68 -10.51 24.35
CA ASP A 177 12.34 -11.22 25.45
C ASP A 177 11.36 -12.01 26.34
N THR A 178 10.13 -11.54 26.45
CA THR A 178 9.05 -12.26 27.15
C THR A 178 8.82 -13.61 26.49
N LEU A 179 8.55 -13.64 25.18
CA LEU A 179 8.32 -14.88 24.44
C LEU A 179 9.56 -15.78 24.47
N LYS A 180 10.78 -15.23 24.35
CA LYS A 180 12.02 -16.01 24.54
C LYS A 180 12.07 -16.66 25.93
N GLY A 181 11.68 -15.92 26.98
CA GLY A 181 11.57 -16.42 28.34
C GLY A 181 10.59 -17.58 28.47
N GLU A 182 9.39 -17.43 27.90
CA GLU A 182 8.34 -18.45 27.90
C GLU A 182 8.79 -19.73 27.19
N MET A 183 9.42 -19.60 26.01
CA MET A 183 9.94 -20.73 25.25
C MET A 183 11.05 -21.48 26.01
N ARG A 184 11.95 -20.74 26.70
CA ARG A 184 12.95 -21.37 27.58
C ARG A 184 12.29 -22.13 28.72
N ARG A 185 11.25 -21.56 29.35
CA ARG A 185 10.52 -22.21 30.44
C ARG A 185 9.84 -23.49 29.98
N VAL A 186 9.15 -23.45 28.83
CA VAL A 186 8.48 -24.62 28.24
C VAL A 186 9.46 -25.71 27.83
N ASN A 187 10.73 -25.40 27.55
CA ASN A 187 11.75 -26.41 27.25
C ASN A 187 12.48 -26.94 28.49
N TYR A 188 12.37 -26.28 29.64
CA TYR A 188 13.13 -26.60 30.85
C TYR A 188 12.51 -27.73 31.70
N TRP A 189 11.42 -28.40 31.27
CA TRP A 189 10.83 -29.49 32.05
C TRP A 189 11.86 -30.61 32.27
N LYS A 190 12.37 -30.72 33.51
CA LYS A 190 13.18 -31.86 33.96
C LYS A 190 12.25 -32.99 34.38
N ARG A 191 12.49 -34.20 33.88
CA ARG A 191 11.94 -35.43 34.47
C ARG A 191 12.66 -35.66 35.79
N ASN A 192 11.89 -35.83 36.88
CA ASN A 192 12.40 -36.44 38.11
C ASN A 192 12.40 -37.95 37.97
#